data_AF-A0A7Y2SSE0-F1
#
_entry.id   AF-A0A7Y2SSE0-F1
#
_cell.length_a   1.000
_cell.length_b   1.000
_cell.length_c   1.000
_cell.angle_alpha   90.00
_cell.angle_beta   90.00
_cell.angle_gamma   90.00
#
_symmetry.space_group_name_H-M   'P 1'
#
loop_
_entity.id
_entity.type
_entity.pdbx_description
1 polymer ?
#
loop_
_entity_poly.entity_id
_entity_poly.type
_entity_poly.pdbx_seq_one_letter_code
_entity_poly.pdbx_strand_id
1 'polypeptide(L)'
;MDIRQLTDVINTFVTDKGWYDEASTYPQTPRNIAISVAVEAAEILEHFQFADQPKDTAALAGELADVANYLFQLAYLLDIDLEQAILNKLKLNYERNWE
;
A
#
# COMPACT_ATOMS: atom_id res chain seq x y z
N MET A 1 3.61 -11.39 -12.61
CA MET A 1 3.41 -11.42 -11.16
C MET A 1 2.06 -10.76 -10.91
N ASP A 2 1.15 -11.42 -10.21
CA ASP A 2 -0.13 -10.83 -9.76
C ASP A 2 0.01 -10.17 -8.38
N ILE A 3 -1.07 -9.58 -7.84
CA ILE A 3 -1.06 -8.92 -6.53
C ILE A 3 -0.67 -9.91 -5.41
N ARG A 4 -1.15 -11.15 -5.48
CA ARG A 4 -0.87 -12.17 -4.45
C ARG A 4 0.61 -12.53 -4.46
N GLN A 5 1.16 -12.83 -5.64
CA GLN A 5 2.58 -13.15 -5.80
C GLN A 5 3.49 -11.98 -5.38
N LEU A 6 3.08 -10.73 -5.64
CA LEU A 6 3.84 -9.56 -5.18
C LEU A 6 3.74 -9.40 -3.65
N THR A 7 2.56 -9.61 -3.08
CA THR A 7 2.34 -9.62 -1.63
C THR A 7 3.21 -10.67 -0.94
N ASP A 8 3.35 -11.86 -1.53
CA ASP A 8 4.23 -12.92 -1.01
C ASP A 8 5.71 -12.49 -0.97
N VAL A 9 6.17 -11.77 -2.00
CA VAL A 9 7.53 -11.21 -2.03
C VAL A 9 7.72 -10.16 -0.93
N ILE A 10 6.74 -9.28 -0.73
CA ILE A 10 6.75 -8.28 0.36
C ILE A 10 6.82 -8.99 1.72
N ASN A 11 5.95 -9.97 1.95
CA ASN A 11 5.88 -10.69 3.21
C ASN A 11 7.14 -11.52 3.49
N THR A 12 7.77 -12.07 2.45
CA THR A 12 9.07 -12.74 2.56
C THR A 12 10.13 -11.75 3.04
N PHE A 13 10.21 -10.57 2.44
CA PHE A 13 11.13 -9.53 2.88
C PHE A 13 10.89 -9.12 4.34
N VAL A 14 9.64 -8.89 4.74
CA VAL A 14 9.28 -8.51 6.12
C VAL A 14 9.63 -9.62 7.11
N THR A 15 9.44 -10.89 6.71
CA THR A 15 9.84 -12.07 7.49
C THR A 15 11.35 -12.15 7.64
N ASP A 16 12.11 -11.96 6.56
CA ASP A 16 13.58 -11.99 6.56
C ASP A 16 14.18 -10.89 7.44
N LYS A 17 13.47 -9.77 7.59
CA LYS A 17 13.82 -8.68 8.53
C LYS A 17 13.46 -8.99 9.98
N GLY A 18 12.75 -10.08 10.25
CA GLY A 18 12.24 -10.45 11.57
C GLY A 18 11.13 -9.53 12.06
N TRP A 19 10.49 -8.75 11.18
CA TRP A 19 9.54 -7.72 11.61
C TRP A 19 8.17 -8.27 12.01
N TYR A 20 7.82 -9.48 11.56
CA TYR A 20 6.64 -10.20 12.03
C TYR A 20 6.80 -10.82 13.42
N ASP A 21 8.01 -10.83 13.99
CA ASP A 21 8.23 -11.33 15.34
C ASP A 21 7.46 -10.45 16.36
N GLU A 22 6.84 -11.07 17.37
CA GLU A 22 6.16 -10.37 18.46
C GLU A 22 7.11 -9.44 19.24
N ALA A 23 8.40 -9.76 19.29
CA ALA A 23 9.44 -8.95 19.93
C ALA A 23 10.06 -7.89 19.00
N SER A 24 9.57 -7.76 17.77
CA SER A 24 10.07 -6.78 16.80
C SER A 24 9.96 -5.35 17.34
N THR A 25 11.01 -4.55 17.14
CA THR A 25 10.97 -3.09 17.37
C THR A 25 10.06 -2.37 16.36
N TYR A 26 9.76 -3.03 15.23
CA TYR A 26 8.88 -2.55 14.17
C TYR A 26 7.69 -3.51 14.00
N PRO A 27 6.76 -3.56 14.96
CA PRO A 27 5.68 -4.55 14.93
C PRO A 27 4.70 -4.25 13.79
N GLN A 28 4.49 -5.25 12.94
CA GLN A 28 3.63 -5.17 11.75
C GLN A 28 2.15 -5.39 12.10
N THR A 29 1.65 -4.69 13.12
CA THR A 29 0.21 -4.77 13.49
C THR A 29 -0.65 -4.08 12.43
N PRO A 30 -1.91 -4.51 12.20
CA PRO A 30 -2.79 -3.84 11.23
C PRO A 30 -2.93 -2.33 11.47
N ARG A 31 -2.95 -1.91 12.74
CA ARG A 31 -2.97 -0.48 13.09
C ARG A 31 -1.71 0.23 12.60
N ASN A 32 -0.53 -0.34 12.83
CA ASN A 32 0.73 0.31 12.43
C ASN A 32 0.87 0.35 10.91
N ILE A 33 0.53 -0.73 10.21
CA ILE A 33 0.58 -0.76 8.75
C ILE A 33 -0.42 0.23 8.15
N ALA A 34 -1.63 0.35 8.70
CA ALA A 34 -2.60 1.36 8.25
C ALA A 34 -2.11 2.80 8.46
N ILE A 35 -1.33 3.06 9.52
CA ILE A 35 -0.66 4.35 9.72
C ILE A 35 0.41 4.57 8.65
N SER A 36 1.25 3.57 8.38
CA SER A 36 2.26 3.65 7.33
C SER A 36 1.64 3.97 5.96
N VAL A 37 0.53 3.33 5.57
CA VAL A 37 -0.21 3.68 4.34
C VAL A 37 -0.52 5.18 4.27
N ALA A 38 -0.98 5.78 5.37
CA ALA A 38 -1.31 7.21 5.41
C ALA A 38 -0.07 8.12 5.38
N VAL A 39 1.04 7.70 6.00
CA VAL A 39 2.32 8.42 5.98
C VAL A 39 2.87 8.45 4.56
N GLU A 40 3.02 7.31 3.90
CA GLU A 40 3.58 7.25 2.54
C GLU A 40 2.65 7.94 1.51
N ALA A 41 1.34 7.89 1.74
CA ALA A 41 0.39 8.63 0.89
C ALA A 41 0.56 10.15 1.03
N ALA A 42 1.03 10.64 2.18
CA ALA A 42 1.37 12.04 2.37
C ALA A 42 2.69 12.39 1.65
N GLU A 43 3.66 11.47 1.57
CA GLU A 43 4.92 11.69 0.83
C GLU A 43 4.66 11.88 -0.67
N ILE A 44 3.68 11.17 -1.24
CA ILE A 44 3.18 11.45 -2.61
C ILE A 44 2.81 12.92 -2.79
N LEU A 45 2.15 13.55 -1.81
CA LEU A 45 1.69 14.94 -1.91
C LEU A 45 2.86 15.94 -1.94
N GLU A 46 4.01 15.60 -1.36
CA GLU A 46 5.20 16.47 -1.36
C GLU A 46 5.69 16.74 -2.79
N HIS A 47 5.54 15.77 -3.69
CA HIS A 47 5.88 15.93 -5.11
C HIS A 47 5.03 16.99 -5.83
N PHE A 48 3.87 17.35 -5.27
CA PHE A 48 2.92 18.28 -5.87
C PHE A 48 2.72 19.57 -5.04
N GLN A 49 3.37 19.69 -3.88
CA GLN A 49 3.11 20.79 -2.93
C GLN A 49 3.28 22.19 -3.55
N PHE A 50 4.18 22.34 -4.53
CA PHE A 50 4.48 23.61 -5.18
C PHE A 50 4.46 23.55 -6.72
N ALA A 51 3.89 22.49 -7.30
CA ALA A 51 3.80 22.31 -8.75
C ALA A 51 2.71 21.30 -9.14
N ASP A 52 2.05 21.51 -10.28
CA ASP A 52 1.05 20.57 -10.82
C ASP A 52 1.66 19.27 -11.37
N GLN A 53 2.99 19.23 -11.52
CA GLN A 53 3.73 18.08 -12.06
C GLN A 53 4.90 17.73 -11.13
N PRO A 54 5.16 16.43 -10.91
CA PRO A 54 6.30 16.02 -10.11
C PRO A 54 7.60 16.39 -10.82
N LYS A 55 8.54 16.97 -10.08
CA LYS A 55 9.87 17.31 -10.63
C LYS A 55 10.77 16.09 -10.81
N ASP A 56 10.52 15.05 -10.00
CA ASP A 56 11.25 13.78 -10.02
C ASP A 56 10.24 12.64 -10.04
N THR A 57 10.07 12.02 -11.21
CA THR A 57 9.16 10.90 -11.42
C THR A 57 9.69 9.59 -10.85
N ALA A 58 11.01 9.46 -10.67
CA ALA A 58 11.61 8.28 -10.07
C ALA A 58 11.37 8.26 -8.56
N ALA A 59 11.52 9.41 -7.90
CA ALA A 59 11.17 9.57 -6.49
C ALA A 59 9.66 9.33 -6.26
N LEU A 60 8.78 9.94 -7.06
CA LEU A 60 7.34 9.69 -6.98
C LEU A 60 6.99 8.20 -7.17
N ALA A 61 7.69 7.49 -8.05
CA ALA A 61 7.47 6.05 -8.24
C ALA A 61 7.85 5.24 -6.99
N GLY A 62 8.83 5.70 -6.20
CA GLY A 62 9.16 5.16 -4.88
C GLY A 62 7.98 5.28 -3.92
N GLU A 63 7.45 6.49 -3.73
CA GLU A 63 6.35 6.73 -2.79
C GLU A 63 5.06 5.98 -3.17
N LEU A 64 4.78 5.87 -4.47
CA LEU A 64 3.67 5.04 -4.97
C LEU A 64 3.89 3.56 -4.64
N ALA A 65 5.13 3.07 -4.73
CA ALA A 65 5.46 1.70 -4.37
C ALA A 65 5.35 1.47 -2.86
N ASP A 66 5.74 2.44 -2.03
CA ASP A 66 5.65 2.32 -0.57
C ASP A 66 4.21 2.30 -0.08
N VAL A 67 3.34 3.15 -0.63
CA VAL A 67 1.89 3.05 -0.40
C VAL A 67 1.34 1.68 -0.79
N ALA A 68 1.74 1.16 -1.97
CA ALA A 68 1.27 -0.15 -2.44
C ALA A 68 1.78 -1.28 -1.53
N ASN A 69 3.05 -1.26 -1.11
CA ASN A 69 3.66 -2.26 -0.25
C ASN A 69 2.88 -2.39 1.07
N TYR A 70 2.63 -1.26 1.76
CA TYR A 70 1.88 -1.28 3.01
C TYR A 70 0.40 -1.62 2.80
N LEU A 71 -0.24 -1.18 1.71
CA LEU A 71 -1.63 -1.52 1.43
C LEU A 71 -1.81 -3.03 1.20
N PHE A 72 -0.89 -3.63 0.44
CA PHE A 72 -0.90 -5.08 0.15
C PHE A 72 -0.63 -5.88 1.41
N GLN A 73 0.34 -5.44 2.22
CA GLN A 73 0.63 -6.04 3.51
C GLN A 73 -0.57 -5.93 4.47
N LEU A 74 -1.26 -4.79 4.51
CA LEU A 74 -2.44 -4.60 5.37
C LEU A 74 -3.57 -5.54 4.96
N ALA A 75 -3.81 -5.69 3.66
CA ALA A 75 -4.80 -6.63 3.14
C ALA A 75 -4.44 -8.07 3.54
N TYR A 76 -3.17 -8.46 3.42
CA TYR A 76 -2.69 -9.77 3.87
C TYR A 76 -2.92 -10.01 5.37
N LEU A 77 -2.56 -9.04 6.22
CA LEU A 77 -2.72 -9.14 7.67
C LEU A 77 -4.19 -9.26 8.13
N LEU A 78 -5.12 -8.79 7.29
CA LEU A 78 -6.56 -8.81 7.57
C LEU A 78 -7.32 -9.88 6.78
N ASP A 79 -6.61 -10.76 6.06
CA ASP A 79 -7.19 -11.80 5.20
C ASP A 79 -8.18 -11.24 4.15
N ILE A 80 -7.80 -10.12 3.53
CA ILE A 80 -8.58 -9.44 2.50
C ILE A 80 -8.03 -9.80 1.11
N ASP A 81 -8.87 -10.38 0.26
CA ASP A 81 -8.59 -10.49 -1.18
C ASP A 81 -8.72 -9.10 -1.82
N LEU A 82 -7.60 -8.37 -1.85
CA LEU A 82 -7.56 -6.99 -2.34
C LEU A 82 -7.88 -6.91 -3.84
N GLU A 83 -7.45 -7.89 -4.64
CA GLU A 83 -7.76 -7.93 -6.07
C GLU A 83 -9.27 -8.02 -6.28
N GLN A 84 -9.93 -8.98 -5.60
CA GLN A 84 -11.38 -9.13 -5.69
C GLN A 84 -12.12 -7.92 -5.11
N ALA A 85 -11.61 -7.31 -4.02
CA ALA A 85 -12.18 -6.09 -3.45
C ALA A 85 -12.13 -4.91 -4.44
N ILE A 86 -11.01 -4.74 -5.15
CA ILE A 86 -10.86 -3.72 -6.21
C ILE A 86 -11.84 -3.99 -7.34
N LEU A 87 -11.91 -5.23 -7.86
CA LEU A 87 -12.82 -5.60 -8.94
C LEU A 87 -14.29 -5.34 -8.57
N ASN A 88 -14.69 -5.71 -7.35
CA ASN A 88 -16.03 -5.44 -6.83
C ASN A 88 -16.29 -3.93 -6.74
N LYS A 89 -15.32 -3.15 -6.27
CA LYS A 89 -15.46 -1.70 -6.14
C LYS A 89 -15.55 -1.00 -7.50
N LEU A 90 -14.79 -1.45 -8.49
CA LEU A 90 -14.86 -0.96 -9.86
C LEU A 90 -16.24 -1.20 -10.47
N LYS A 91 -16.78 -2.42 -10.32
CA LYS A 91 -18.15 -2.74 -10.78
C LYS A 91 -19.19 -1.79 -10.17
N LEU A 92 -19.12 -1.57 -8.86
CA LEU A 92 -20.02 -0.63 -8.17
C LEU A 92 -19.84 0.81 -8.67
N ASN A 93 -18.61 1.24 -8.96
CA ASN A 93 -18.36 2.60 -9.44
C ASN A 93 -18.84 2.83 -10.89
N TYR A 94 -18.85 1.79 -11.74
CA TYR A 94 -19.45 1.84 -13.07
C TYR A 94 -20.97 2.07 -13.03
N GLU A 95 -21.63 1.58 -11.98
CA GLU A 95 -23.08 1.69 -11.78
C GLU A 95 -23.49 2.99 -11.06
N ARG A 96 -22.52 3.79 -10.58
CA ARG A 96 -22.78 5.07 -9.90
C ARG A 96 -23.06 6.18 -10.91
N ASN A 97 -24.14 6.92 -10.69
CA ASN A 97 -24.34 8.24 -11.30
C ASN A 97 -23.56 9.28 -10.48
N TRP A 98 -22.79 10.12 -11.18
CA TRP A 98 -21.88 11.11 -10.60
C TRP A 98 -22.34 12.56 -10.83
N GLU A 99 -23.63 12.74 -11.16
CA GLU A 99 -24.28 14.06 -11.22
C GLU A 99 -24.47 14.68 -9.84
#